data_AF-A0A2G5UII8-F1
#
_entry.id   AF-A0A2G5UII8-F1
#
_cell.length_a   1.000
_cell.length_b   1.000
_cell.length_c   1.000
_cell.angle_alpha   90.00
_cell.angle_beta   90.00
_cell.angle_gamma   90.00
#
_symmetry.space_group_name_H-M   'P 1'
#
loop_
_entity.id
_entity.type
_entity.pdbx_description
1 polymer ?
#
loop_
_entity_poly.entity_id
_entity_poly.type
_entity_poly.pdbx_seq_one_letter_code
_entity_poly.pdbx_strand_id
1 'polypeptide(L)'
;MFCLRLDALPVIIGVKENAVFALTESAHLNTWNLKSGKAIVARQPLFDCVEATADNSLISVDVSESGVPLIVFSNGSIFTYNVSLSCWIQAITTNVLGRLTSAISDAQLERNDGTTAGPLVRLLKRMRKQTTAPGVQPQVVKAIKESQLEQLLHCAEQLGNPHDYQTILMLYVETLCEGGSEKKMKNVLNELTRNGAPMQVCGLRRAALCDDVTRIIKQRQPVIAERIVAGAAGTTNTTKTRSLF
;
A
#
# COMPACT_ATOMS: atom_id res chain seq x y z
N MET A 1 30.56 -20.99 2.54
CA MET A 1 30.09 -20.12 1.46
C MET A 1 29.06 -20.91 0.67
N PHE A 2 27.80 -20.47 0.64
CA PHE A 2 26.76 -21.13 -0.16
C PHE A 2 26.57 -20.34 -1.46
N CYS A 3 26.49 -21.04 -2.59
CA CYS A 3 26.23 -20.43 -3.90
C CYS A 3 24.77 -20.72 -4.29
N LEU A 4 24.00 -19.67 -4.56
CA LEU A 4 22.62 -19.81 -5.03
C LEU A 4 22.63 -20.04 -6.54
N ARG A 5 22.04 -21.14 -6.98
CA ARG A 5 21.83 -21.42 -8.41
C ARG A 5 20.52 -20.77 -8.86
N LEU A 6 20.61 -19.88 -9.84
CA LEU A 6 19.45 -19.31 -10.53
C LEU A 6 19.01 -20.22 -11.67
N ASP A 7 17.77 -20.03 -12.13
CA ASP A 7 17.19 -20.78 -13.25
C ASP A 7 17.66 -20.30 -14.62
N ALA A 8 18.11 -19.05 -14.71
CA ALA A 8 18.77 -18.47 -15.89
C ALA A 8 19.82 -17.42 -15.48
N LEU A 9 20.52 -16.82 -16.45
CA LEU A 9 21.55 -15.81 -16.16
C LEU A 9 20.94 -14.58 -15.46
N PRO A 10 21.59 -14.04 -14.41
CA PRO A 10 21.13 -12.80 -13.80
C PRO A 10 21.41 -11.61 -14.71
N VAL A 11 20.40 -10.77 -14.92
CA VAL A 11 20.49 -9.52 -15.68
C VAL A 11 20.56 -8.32 -14.74
N ILE A 12 19.80 -8.34 -13.64
CA ILE A 12 19.83 -7.28 -12.61
C ILE A 12 19.96 -7.95 -11.24
N ILE A 13 20.89 -7.47 -10.43
CA ILE A 13 21.06 -7.87 -9.04
C ILE A 13 21.06 -6.60 -8.20
N GLY A 14 20.39 -6.63 -7.06
CA GLY A 14 20.46 -5.54 -6.10
C GLY A 14 20.43 -6.06 -4.67
N VAL A 15 21.02 -5.27 -3.79
CA VAL A 15 21.11 -5.55 -2.35
C VAL A 15 20.67 -4.30 -1.60
N LYS A 16 19.85 -4.49 -0.57
CA LYS A 16 19.43 -3.44 0.34
C LYS A 16 19.38 -4.01 1.74
N GLU A 17 20.35 -3.59 2.55
CA GLU A 17 20.58 -4.12 3.90
C GLU A 17 20.66 -5.66 3.90
N ASN A 18 19.66 -6.30 4.50
CA ASN A 18 19.55 -7.75 4.60
C ASN A 18 18.70 -8.38 3.50
N ALA A 19 18.27 -7.61 2.51
CA ALA A 19 17.48 -8.10 1.38
C ALA A 19 18.28 -8.10 0.09
N VAL A 20 18.10 -9.12 -0.73
CA VAL A 20 18.72 -9.27 -2.05
C VAL A 20 17.66 -9.63 -3.05
N PHE A 21 17.81 -9.16 -4.28
CA PHE A 21 17.06 -9.67 -5.42
C PHE A 21 17.96 -10.00 -6.60
N ALA A 22 17.47 -10.91 -7.44
CA ALA A 22 18.02 -11.21 -8.75
C ALA A 22 16.88 -11.33 -9.76
N LEU A 23 16.96 -10.56 -10.83
CA LEU A 23 16.13 -10.69 -12.02
C LEU A 23 16.93 -11.43 -13.10
N THR A 24 16.36 -12.50 -13.65
CA THR A 24 17.03 -13.31 -14.68
C THR A 24 16.63 -12.89 -16.09
N GLU A 25 17.37 -13.36 -17.10
CA GLU A 25 17.08 -13.11 -18.52
C GLU A 25 15.74 -13.70 -18.97
N SER A 26 15.26 -14.72 -18.26
CA SER A 26 13.91 -15.28 -18.42
C SER A 26 12.80 -14.45 -17.74
N ALA A 27 13.14 -13.24 -17.29
CA ALA A 27 12.28 -12.31 -16.56
C ALA A 27 11.65 -12.88 -15.28
N HIS A 28 12.33 -13.82 -14.63
CA HIS A 28 11.93 -14.30 -13.30
C HIS A 28 12.62 -13.46 -12.21
N LEU A 29 11.83 -12.89 -11.31
CA LEU A 29 12.32 -12.24 -10.10
C LEU A 29 12.44 -13.24 -8.96
N ASN A 30 13.57 -13.17 -8.29
CA ASN A 30 13.82 -13.86 -7.04
C ASN A 30 14.25 -12.83 -5.98
N THR A 31 13.72 -12.96 -4.77
CA THR A 31 14.12 -12.12 -3.64
C THR A 31 14.35 -12.97 -2.39
N TRP A 32 15.30 -12.54 -1.56
CA TRP A 32 15.68 -13.22 -0.33
C TRP A 32 15.87 -12.23 0.80
N ASN A 33 15.56 -12.69 2.01
CA ASN A 33 15.96 -12.03 3.25
C ASN A 33 17.15 -12.81 3.84
N LEU A 34 18.34 -12.24 3.73
CA LEU A 34 19.61 -12.81 4.19
C LEU A 34 19.67 -12.99 5.71
N LYS A 35 19.06 -12.08 6.48
CA LYS A 35 19.04 -12.16 7.95
C LYS A 35 18.29 -13.40 8.44
N SER A 36 17.18 -13.73 7.79
CA SER A 36 16.38 -14.92 8.09
C SER A 36 16.80 -16.15 7.29
N GLY A 37 17.65 -15.99 6.28
CA GLY A 37 18.06 -17.07 5.38
C GLY A 37 16.92 -17.65 4.55
N LYS A 38 15.90 -16.83 4.20
CA LYS A 38 14.69 -17.30 3.50
C LYS A 38 14.51 -16.64 2.14
N ALA A 39 14.03 -17.41 1.17
CA ALA A 39 13.43 -16.88 -0.04
C ALA A 39 12.09 -16.22 0.31
N ILE A 40 11.86 -15.03 -0.23
CA ILE A 40 10.63 -14.26 -0.04
C ILE A 40 9.78 -14.35 -1.30
N VAL A 41 10.42 -14.20 -2.45
CA VAL A 41 9.84 -14.44 -3.76
C VAL A 41 10.76 -15.38 -4.53
N ALA A 42 10.22 -16.49 -5.04
CA ALA A 42 10.97 -17.47 -5.79
C ALA A 42 10.39 -17.61 -7.19
N ARG A 43 11.24 -17.35 -8.20
CA ARG A 43 10.98 -17.55 -9.62
C ARG A 43 9.63 -16.97 -10.09
N GLN A 44 9.31 -15.75 -9.69
CA GLN A 44 8.07 -15.12 -10.11
C GLN A 44 8.24 -14.40 -11.45
N PRO A 45 7.45 -14.73 -12.47
CA PRO A 45 7.57 -14.09 -13.77
C PRO A 45 7.09 -12.63 -13.68
N LEU A 46 7.84 -11.71 -14.30
CA LEU A 46 7.43 -10.31 -14.41
C LEU A 46 6.42 -10.07 -15.53
N PHE A 47 6.22 -11.04 -16.43
CA PHE A 47 5.22 -10.95 -17.50
C PHE A 47 3.80 -10.79 -16.97
N ASP A 48 3.50 -11.28 -15.76
CA ASP A 48 2.22 -11.09 -15.08
C ASP A 48 1.95 -9.61 -14.70
N CYS A 49 3.00 -8.78 -14.66
CA CYS A 49 2.92 -7.34 -14.37
C CYS A 49 2.93 -6.47 -15.63
N VAL A 50 3.07 -7.08 -16.82
CA VAL A 50 3.18 -6.36 -18.09
C VAL A 50 1.93 -6.59 -18.93
N GLU A 51 1.30 -5.51 -19.38
CA GLU A 51 0.24 -5.61 -20.38
C GLU A 51 0.86 -5.91 -21.75
N ALA A 52 0.46 -7.03 -22.36
CA ALA A 52 1.07 -7.56 -23.60
C ALA A 52 1.01 -6.60 -24.80
N THR A 53 0.16 -5.58 -24.76
CA THR A 53 -0.09 -4.64 -25.87
C THR A 53 0.64 -3.30 -25.71
N ALA A 54 1.42 -3.10 -24.65
CA ALA A 54 2.11 -1.85 -24.39
C ALA A 54 3.63 -2.04 -24.41
N ASP A 55 4.35 -1.14 -25.09
CA ASP A 55 5.80 -1.01 -24.96
C ASP A 55 6.13 -0.53 -23.54
N ASN A 56 6.24 -1.49 -22.62
CA ASN A 56 6.45 -1.24 -21.21
C ASN A 56 7.77 -1.86 -20.77
N SER A 57 8.75 -1.02 -20.46
CA SER A 57 10.06 -1.46 -20.02
C SER A 57 10.18 -1.35 -18.50
N LEU A 58 10.93 -2.28 -17.91
CA LEU A 58 11.26 -2.23 -16.51
C LEU A 58 12.22 -1.05 -16.24
N ILE A 59 11.85 -0.15 -15.34
CA ILE A 59 12.66 1.02 -14.96
C ILE A 59 13.50 0.74 -13.73
N SER A 60 12.91 0.12 -12.70
CA SER A 60 13.62 -0.19 -11.48
C SER A 60 12.99 -1.34 -10.72
N VAL A 61 13.84 -2.10 -10.03
CA VAL A 61 13.45 -3.06 -9.00
C VAL A 61 14.12 -2.61 -7.70
N ASP A 62 13.33 -2.47 -6.64
CA ASP A 62 13.79 -2.28 -5.27
C ASP A 62 13.21 -3.40 -4.39
N VAL A 63 13.72 -3.54 -3.18
CA VAL A 63 13.20 -4.47 -2.16
C VAL A 63 13.02 -3.75 -0.83
N SER A 64 12.05 -4.19 -0.04
CA SER A 64 11.96 -3.82 1.37
C SER A 64 13.03 -4.53 2.21
N GLU A 65 13.20 -4.11 3.47
CA GLU A 65 14.06 -4.83 4.43
C GLU A 65 13.61 -6.28 4.65
N SER A 66 12.31 -6.55 4.53
CA SER A 66 11.73 -7.90 4.59
C SER A 66 11.93 -8.69 3.30
N GLY A 67 12.47 -8.10 2.24
CA GLY A 67 12.72 -8.74 0.94
C GLY A 67 11.53 -8.74 -0.01
N VAL A 68 10.48 -7.97 0.28
CA VAL A 68 9.33 -7.81 -0.61
C VAL A 68 9.70 -6.86 -1.74
N PRO A 69 9.51 -7.24 -3.02
CA PRO A 69 9.89 -6.41 -4.14
C PRO A 69 8.94 -5.23 -4.37
N LEU A 70 9.51 -4.17 -4.95
CA LEU A 70 8.80 -3.03 -5.49
C LEU A 70 9.32 -2.77 -6.91
N ILE A 71 8.44 -2.88 -7.89
CA ILE A 71 8.78 -2.85 -9.31
C ILE A 71 8.12 -1.65 -9.95
N VAL A 72 8.89 -0.95 -10.78
CA VAL A 72 8.43 0.25 -11.49
C VAL A 72 8.67 0.07 -12.97
N PHE A 73 7.62 0.30 -13.76
CA PHE A 73 7.69 0.26 -15.21
C PHE A 73 7.63 1.65 -15.85
N SER A 74 8.02 1.74 -17.13
CA SER A 74 8.12 3.00 -17.88
C SER A 74 6.80 3.71 -18.07
N ASN A 75 5.69 2.96 -18.09
CA ASN A 75 4.34 3.51 -18.09
C ASN A 75 3.90 4.13 -16.74
N GLY A 76 4.76 4.09 -15.72
CA GLY A 76 4.50 4.61 -14.36
C GLY A 76 3.72 3.65 -13.45
N SER A 77 3.40 2.44 -13.93
CA SER A 77 2.78 1.42 -13.08
C SER A 77 3.77 0.91 -12.03
N ILE A 78 3.24 0.64 -10.84
CA ILE A 78 4.01 0.11 -9.73
C ILE A 78 3.38 -1.19 -9.27
N PHE A 79 4.21 -2.20 -9.09
CA PHE A 79 3.81 -3.50 -8.56
C PHE A 79 4.61 -3.85 -7.31
N THR A 80 3.96 -4.51 -6.37
CA THR A 80 4.61 -5.20 -5.25
C THR A 80 4.09 -6.64 -5.20
N TYR A 81 4.64 -7.46 -4.30
CA TYR A 81 4.25 -8.85 -4.18
C TYR A 81 3.66 -9.13 -2.80
N ASN A 82 2.50 -9.76 -2.75
CA ASN A 82 1.94 -10.26 -1.51
C ASN A 82 2.49 -11.66 -1.24
N VAL A 83 3.36 -11.77 -0.24
CA VAL A 83 4.02 -13.04 0.11
C VAL A 83 3.00 -14.07 0.61
N SER A 84 1.98 -13.63 1.34
CA SER A 84 0.97 -14.55 1.93
C SER A 84 0.04 -15.12 0.86
N LEU A 85 -0.35 -14.29 -0.11
CA LEU A 85 -1.22 -14.70 -1.23
C LEU A 85 -0.44 -15.26 -2.42
N SER A 86 0.88 -15.09 -2.43
CA SER A 86 1.77 -15.46 -3.53
C SER A 86 1.31 -14.88 -4.88
N CYS A 87 1.04 -13.57 -4.91
CA CYS A 87 0.61 -12.89 -6.12
C CYS A 87 1.13 -11.45 -6.21
N TRP A 88 1.19 -10.96 -7.45
CA TRP A 88 1.46 -9.55 -7.74
C TRP A 88 0.27 -8.67 -7.36
N ILE A 89 0.57 -7.55 -6.72
CA ILE A 89 -0.38 -6.47 -6.43
C ILE A 89 0.06 -5.25 -7.22
N GLN A 90 -0.83 -4.73 -8.06
CA GLN A 90 -0.66 -3.44 -8.70
C GLN A 90 -0.98 -2.33 -7.68
N ALA A 91 0.06 -1.62 -7.23
CA ALA A 91 -0.05 -0.54 -6.26
C ALA A 91 -0.46 0.78 -6.93
N ILE A 92 0.04 1.04 -8.14
CA ILE A 92 -0.39 2.16 -8.98
C ILE A 92 -0.72 1.64 -10.38
N THR A 93 -1.94 1.92 -10.79
CA THR A 93 -2.40 1.73 -12.17
C THR A 93 -2.25 3.02 -12.97
N THR A 94 -1.86 2.88 -14.23
CA THR A 94 -1.75 3.98 -15.20
C THR A 94 -2.69 3.82 -16.40
N ASN A 95 -3.65 2.90 -16.26
CA ASN A 95 -4.74 2.70 -17.20
C ASN A 95 -5.68 3.93 -17.24
N VAL A 96 -6.75 3.85 -18.02
CA VAL A 96 -7.72 4.95 -18.19
C VAL A 96 -8.21 5.48 -16.84
N LEU A 97 -8.50 4.60 -15.87
CA LEU A 97 -9.00 4.98 -14.55
C LEU A 97 -7.97 5.77 -13.75
N GLY A 98 -6.70 5.33 -13.76
CA GLY A 98 -5.60 6.04 -13.09
C GLY A 98 -5.45 7.50 -13.55
N ARG A 99 -5.76 7.78 -14.82
CA ARG A 99 -5.72 9.14 -15.39
C ARG A 99 -6.93 10.01 -15.03
N LEU A 100 -7.97 9.46 -14.40
CA LEU A 100 -9.17 10.24 -14.02
C LEU A 100 -9.01 10.95 -12.67
N THR A 101 -7.98 10.62 -11.89
CA THR A 101 -7.72 11.25 -10.60
C THR A 101 -6.57 12.25 -10.66
N SER A 102 -6.55 13.19 -9.71
CA SER A 102 -5.42 14.08 -9.51
C SER A 102 -4.24 13.30 -8.94
N ALA A 103 -3.04 13.65 -9.39
CA ALA A 103 -1.81 13.13 -8.83
C ALA A 103 -1.69 13.51 -7.35
N ILE A 104 -1.13 12.61 -6.55
CA ILE A 104 -0.78 12.91 -5.16
C ILE A 104 0.36 13.95 -5.19
N SER A 105 0.12 15.11 -4.58
CA SER A 105 1.14 16.18 -4.56
C SER A 105 2.20 15.91 -3.49
N ASP A 106 3.40 16.47 -3.67
CA ASP A 106 4.49 16.32 -2.71
C ASP A 106 4.09 16.86 -1.33
N ALA A 107 3.35 17.96 -1.28
CA ALA A 107 2.81 18.54 -0.05
C ALA A 107 1.87 17.60 0.70
N GLN A 108 1.13 16.73 0.00
CA GLN A 108 0.29 15.70 0.63
C GLN A 108 1.08 14.50 1.14
N LEU A 109 2.31 14.32 0.67
CA LEU A 109 3.23 13.28 1.09
C LEU A 109 4.27 13.77 2.11
N GLU A 110 4.37 15.08 2.33
CA GLU A 110 5.18 15.66 3.39
C GLU A 110 4.52 15.47 4.75
N ARG A 111 5.32 15.15 5.76
CA ARG A 111 4.89 15.13 7.16
C ARG A 111 5.74 16.09 7.98
N ASN A 112 5.09 16.82 8.88
CA ASN A 112 5.71 17.84 9.71
C ASN A 112 6.54 17.25 10.88
N ASP A 113 6.79 15.95 10.89
CA ASP A 113 7.48 15.24 11.98
C ASP A 113 9.00 15.13 11.77
N GLY A 114 9.54 15.69 10.68
CA GLY A 114 10.97 15.68 10.39
C GLY A 114 11.54 14.29 10.08
N THR A 115 10.67 13.28 9.92
CA THR A 115 11.09 11.91 9.62
C THR A 115 11.41 11.74 8.13
N THR A 116 12.41 10.92 7.82
CA THR A 116 12.78 10.65 6.43
C THR A 116 11.74 9.75 5.76
N ALA A 117 11.28 10.18 4.59
CA ALA A 117 10.29 9.44 3.82
C ALA A 117 10.79 8.02 3.46
N GLY A 118 9.90 7.03 3.59
CA GLY A 118 10.19 5.66 3.20
C GLY A 118 10.34 5.48 1.68
N PRO A 119 10.76 4.29 1.23
CA PRO A 119 11.02 4.02 -0.19
C PRO A 119 9.80 4.23 -1.08
N LEU A 120 8.59 3.88 -0.64
CA LEU A 120 7.38 4.06 -1.44
C LEU A 120 7.08 5.55 -1.60
N VAL A 121 7.06 6.32 -0.51
CA VAL A 121 6.79 7.77 -0.59
C VAL A 121 7.85 8.49 -1.42
N ARG A 122 9.15 8.14 -1.28
CA ARG A 122 10.21 8.69 -2.15
C ARG A 122 10.03 8.32 -3.62
N LEU A 123 9.52 7.13 -3.91
CA LEU A 123 9.19 6.74 -5.29
C LEU A 123 8.03 7.59 -5.81
N LEU A 124 6.96 7.74 -5.02
CA LEU A 124 5.79 8.56 -5.40
C LEU A 124 6.17 10.01 -5.72
N LYS A 125 7.04 10.64 -4.92
CA LYS A 125 7.55 12.00 -5.16
C LYS A 125 8.37 12.14 -6.46
N ARG A 126 9.06 11.07 -6.87
CA ARG A 126 9.86 11.05 -8.13
C ARG A 126 9.01 10.73 -9.35
N MET A 127 7.84 10.15 -9.17
CA MET A 127 6.98 9.77 -10.29
C MET A 127 6.43 11.01 -10.99
N ARG A 128 6.43 10.98 -12.32
CA ARG A 128 5.89 12.06 -13.13
C ARG A 128 4.38 12.18 -12.88
N LYS A 129 3.93 13.37 -12.51
CA LYS A 129 2.51 13.69 -12.30
C LYS A 129 1.75 13.49 -13.62
N GLN A 130 0.78 12.58 -13.63
CA GLN A 130 -0.07 12.35 -14.80
C GLN A 130 -1.07 13.50 -14.93
N THR A 131 -1.34 13.91 -16.16
CA THR A 131 -2.37 14.91 -16.47
C THR A 131 -3.74 14.28 -16.27
N THR A 132 -4.54 14.85 -15.37
CA THR A 132 -5.91 14.39 -15.14
C THR A 132 -6.78 14.65 -16.36
N ALA A 133 -7.48 13.62 -16.84
CA ALA A 133 -8.41 13.75 -17.95
C ALA A 133 -9.61 14.64 -17.54
N PRO A 134 -10.00 15.63 -18.36
CA PRO A 134 -11.15 16.49 -18.07
C PRO A 134 -12.48 15.76 -18.29
N GLY A 135 -13.56 16.29 -17.72
CA GLY A 135 -14.93 15.86 -18.04
C GLY A 135 -15.50 14.70 -17.23
N VAL A 136 -14.84 14.27 -16.16
CA VAL A 136 -15.35 13.21 -15.26
C VAL A 136 -16.12 13.82 -14.09
N GLN A 137 -17.22 13.18 -13.71
CA GLN A 137 -18.01 13.60 -12.55
C GLN A 137 -17.17 13.56 -11.25
N PRO A 138 -17.24 14.59 -10.38
CA PRO A 138 -16.43 14.66 -9.16
C PRO A 138 -16.54 13.43 -8.25
N GLN A 139 -17.72 12.81 -8.17
CA GLN A 139 -17.94 11.60 -7.37
C GLN A 139 -17.13 10.40 -7.88
N VAL A 140 -16.94 10.27 -9.19
CA VAL A 140 -16.18 9.18 -9.81
C VAL A 140 -14.69 9.39 -9.56
N VAL A 141 -14.20 10.61 -9.78
CA VAL A 141 -12.81 11.01 -9.48
C VAL A 141 -12.46 10.67 -8.03
N LYS A 142 -13.35 11.03 -7.11
CA LYS A 142 -13.21 10.74 -5.68
C LYS A 142 -13.14 9.24 -5.40
N ALA A 143 -14.07 8.45 -5.93
CA ALA A 143 -14.10 7.00 -5.71
C ALA A 143 -12.82 6.30 -6.21
N ILE A 144 -12.31 6.74 -7.38
CA ILE A 144 -11.06 6.24 -7.94
C ILE A 144 -9.87 6.62 -7.05
N LYS A 145 -9.80 7.88 -6.59
CA LYS A 145 -8.73 8.34 -5.68
C LYS A 145 -8.71 7.54 -4.37
N GLU A 146 -9.88 7.29 -3.78
CA GLU A 146 -9.98 6.44 -2.59
C GLU A 146 -9.47 5.01 -2.87
N SER A 147 -9.90 4.40 -3.98
CA SER A 147 -9.46 3.06 -4.36
C SER A 147 -7.95 2.99 -4.61
N GLN A 148 -7.35 4.02 -5.19
CA GLN A 148 -5.91 4.09 -5.41
C GLN A 148 -5.15 4.21 -4.09
N LEU A 149 -5.64 5.03 -3.15
CA LEU A 149 -5.04 5.16 -1.83
C LEU A 149 -5.17 3.87 -1.00
N GLU A 150 -6.26 3.12 -1.15
CA GLU A 150 -6.40 1.77 -0.56
C GLU A 150 -5.33 0.81 -1.10
N GLN A 151 -5.10 0.80 -2.42
CA GLN A 151 -4.04 -0.01 -3.04
C GLN A 151 -2.65 0.39 -2.55
N LEU A 152 -2.37 1.69 -2.45
CA LEU A 152 -1.11 2.21 -1.92
C LEU A 152 -0.93 1.86 -0.44
N LEU A 153 -2.00 1.89 0.36
CA LEU A 153 -1.95 1.51 1.77
C LEU A 153 -1.57 0.04 1.94
N HIS A 154 -2.19 -0.84 1.15
CA HIS A 154 -1.81 -2.25 1.12
C HIS A 154 -0.36 -2.45 0.64
N CYS A 155 0.08 -1.71 -0.39
CA CYS A 155 1.47 -1.75 -0.83
C CYS A 155 2.42 -1.34 0.31
N ALA A 156 2.14 -0.25 1.01
CA ALA A 156 2.95 0.21 2.13
C ALA A 156 2.99 -0.83 3.27
N GLU A 157 1.88 -1.51 3.53
CA GLU A 157 1.79 -2.59 4.52
C GLU A 157 2.69 -3.78 4.14
N GLN A 158 2.65 -4.23 2.88
CA GLN A 158 3.49 -5.34 2.39
C GLN A 158 4.98 -4.99 2.44
N LEU A 159 5.34 -3.75 2.11
CA LEU A 159 6.72 -3.28 2.21
C LEU A 159 7.20 -3.18 3.67
N GLY A 160 6.28 -3.10 4.63
CA GLY A 160 6.59 -3.15 6.05
C GLY A 160 7.26 -1.89 6.61
N ASN A 161 7.37 -0.82 5.83
CA ASN A 161 8.01 0.42 6.28
C ASN A 161 7.01 1.26 7.11
N PRO A 162 7.33 1.60 8.37
CA PRO A 162 6.42 2.33 9.25
C PRO A 162 6.06 3.72 8.70
N HIS A 163 7.06 4.45 8.18
CA HIS A 163 6.86 5.82 7.71
C HIS A 163 5.98 5.87 6.47
N ASP A 164 6.18 4.97 5.51
CA ASP A 164 5.33 4.84 4.33
C ASP A 164 3.90 4.48 4.75
N TYR A 165 3.71 3.44 5.56
CA TYR A 165 2.38 2.97 5.96
C TYR A 165 1.58 4.08 6.64
N GLN A 166 2.17 4.75 7.63
CA GLN A 166 1.48 5.82 8.34
C GLN A 166 1.23 7.05 7.44
N THR A 167 2.15 7.41 6.54
CA THR A 167 1.94 8.55 5.63
C THR A 167 0.75 8.29 4.70
N ILE A 168 0.70 7.11 4.09
CA ILE A 168 -0.38 6.73 3.19
C ILE A 168 -1.70 6.55 3.94
N LEU A 169 -1.68 5.99 5.17
CA LEU A 169 -2.88 5.87 6.01
C LEU A 169 -3.49 7.23 6.34
N MET A 170 -2.66 8.21 6.75
CA MET A 170 -3.16 9.54 7.08
C MET A 170 -3.74 10.22 5.83
N LEU A 171 -3.04 10.16 4.70
CA LEU A 171 -3.52 10.71 3.43
C LEU A 171 -4.84 10.07 2.97
N TYR A 172 -4.97 8.75 3.14
CA TYR A 172 -6.20 8.02 2.85
C TYR A 172 -7.35 8.52 3.72
N VAL A 173 -7.15 8.61 5.04
CA VAL A 173 -8.18 9.10 5.97
C VAL A 173 -8.58 10.55 5.69
N GLU A 174 -7.62 11.43 5.39
CA GLU A 174 -7.93 12.81 4.99
C GLU A 174 -8.78 12.85 3.72
N THR A 175 -8.46 12.02 2.72
CA THR A 175 -9.24 11.90 1.49
C THR A 175 -10.66 11.37 1.77
N LEU A 176 -10.81 10.40 2.67
CA LEU A 176 -12.13 9.91 3.09
C LEU A 176 -12.94 11.00 3.82
N CYS A 177 -12.28 11.83 4.62
CA CYS A 177 -12.91 12.95 5.32
C CYS A 177 -13.39 14.01 4.34
N GLU A 178 -12.55 14.43 3.39
CA GLU A 178 -12.93 15.35 2.30
C GLU A 178 -14.10 14.81 1.49
N GLY A 179 -14.13 13.49 1.33
CA GLY A 179 -15.21 12.78 0.68
C GLY A 179 -16.50 12.62 1.49
N GLY A 180 -16.45 12.64 2.82
CA GLY A 180 -17.59 12.20 3.65
C GLY A 180 -17.88 10.71 3.56
N SER A 181 -16.86 9.87 3.29
CA SER A 181 -17.01 8.41 3.11
C SER A 181 -17.09 7.66 4.45
N GLU A 182 -18.18 7.88 5.20
CA GLU A 182 -18.41 7.40 6.58
C GLU A 182 -18.15 5.90 6.75
N LYS A 183 -18.69 5.05 5.87
CA LYS A 183 -18.53 3.59 5.96
C LYS A 183 -17.05 3.18 5.90
N LYS A 184 -16.27 3.80 5.02
CA LYS A 184 -14.83 3.51 4.88
C LYS A 184 -14.03 4.00 6.08
N MET A 185 -14.34 5.19 6.61
CA MET A 185 -13.72 5.70 7.85
C MET A 185 -13.99 4.75 9.03
N LYS A 186 -15.23 4.27 9.17
CA LYS A 186 -15.59 3.26 10.18
C LYS A 186 -14.82 1.97 9.98
N ASN A 187 -14.67 1.49 8.74
CA ASN A 187 -13.89 0.28 8.46
C ASN A 187 -12.42 0.43 8.86
N VAL A 188 -11.79 1.58 8.60
CA VAL A 188 -10.40 1.85 9.02
C VAL A 188 -10.27 1.76 10.54
N LEU A 189 -11.16 2.42 11.29
CA LEU A 189 -11.14 2.36 12.75
C LEU A 189 -11.39 0.95 13.29
N ASN A 190 -12.33 0.21 12.70
CA ASN A 190 -12.61 -1.18 13.05
C ASN A 190 -11.40 -2.07 12.80
N GLU A 191 -10.67 -1.88 11.70
CA GLU A 191 -9.48 -2.66 11.39
C GLU A 191 -8.34 -2.38 12.38
N LEU A 192 -8.16 -1.11 12.77
CA LEU A 192 -7.15 -0.73 13.77
C LEU A 192 -7.49 -1.25 15.18
N THR A 193 -8.78 -1.40 15.50
CA THR A 193 -9.26 -1.87 16.81
C THR A 193 -9.70 -3.34 16.84
N ARG A 194 -9.53 -4.07 15.73
CA ARG A 194 -10.03 -5.43 15.56
C ARG A 194 -9.47 -6.37 16.63
N ASN A 195 -10.36 -6.99 17.40
CA ASN A 195 -10.00 -7.99 18.40
C ASN A 195 -9.23 -9.16 17.74
N GLY A 196 -8.12 -9.56 18.35
CA GLY A 196 -7.26 -10.63 17.85
C GLY A 196 -6.31 -10.22 16.72
N ALA A 197 -6.34 -8.96 16.24
CA ALA A 197 -5.31 -8.45 15.35
C ALA A 197 -3.97 -8.25 16.11
N PRO A 198 -2.82 -8.36 15.43
CA PRO A 198 -1.54 -8.01 16.04
C PRO A 198 -1.56 -6.59 16.59
N MET A 199 -0.97 -6.37 17.77
CA MET A 199 -0.91 -5.04 18.41
C MET A 199 -0.18 -3.98 17.57
N GLN A 200 0.62 -4.44 16.59
CA GLN A 200 1.41 -3.59 15.72
C GLN A 200 1.14 -3.88 14.24
N VAL A 201 1.34 -2.87 13.40
CA VAL A 201 1.36 -2.96 11.94
C VAL A 201 2.59 -2.19 11.44
N CYS A 202 3.45 -2.82 10.65
CA CYS A 202 4.73 -2.25 10.19
C CYS A 202 5.61 -1.69 11.33
N GLY A 203 5.53 -2.27 12.54
CA GLY A 203 6.24 -1.78 13.75
C GLY A 203 5.56 -0.62 14.49
N LEU A 204 4.42 -0.13 14.00
CA LEU A 204 3.63 0.93 14.64
C LEU A 204 2.52 0.35 15.50
N ARG A 205 2.28 0.95 16.68
CA ARG A 205 1.17 0.55 17.55
C ARG A 205 -0.17 0.91 16.91
N ARG A 206 -1.04 -0.08 16.70
CA ARG A 206 -2.38 0.15 16.13
C ARG A 206 -3.22 1.13 16.95
N ALA A 207 -3.10 1.09 18.29
CA ALA A 207 -3.79 2.04 19.18
C ALA A 207 -3.38 3.49 18.92
N ALA A 208 -2.08 3.77 18.76
CA ALA A 208 -1.59 5.12 18.46
C ALA A 208 -2.08 5.60 17.08
N LEU A 209 -2.09 4.71 16.09
CA LEU A 209 -2.67 5.02 14.78
C LEU A 209 -4.17 5.29 14.88
N CYS A 210 -4.90 4.53 15.69
CA CYS A 210 -6.33 4.75 15.93
C CYS A 210 -6.59 6.13 16.55
N ASP A 211 -5.77 6.55 17.51
CA ASP A 211 -5.85 7.87 18.13
C ASP A 211 -5.61 8.99 17.10
N ASP A 212 -4.57 8.85 16.27
CA ASP A 212 -4.26 9.79 15.19
C ASP A 212 -5.40 9.89 14.16
N VAL A 213 -5.91 8.74 13.69
CA VAL A 213 -7.04 8.67 12.74
C VAL A 213 -8.30 9.29 13.35
N THR A 214 -8.60 8.98 14.61
CA THR A 214 -9.76 9.55 15.32
C THR A 214 -9.63 11.06 15.45
N ARG A 215 -8.43 11.58 15.74
CA ARG A 215 -8.16 13.02 15.80
C ARG A 215 -8.44 13.69 14.45
N ILE A 216 -7.97 13.13 13.34
CA ILE A 216 -8.21 13.68 11.99
C ILE A 216 -9.70 13.72 11.67
N ILE A 217 -10.42 12.61 11.91
CA ILE A 217 -11.87 12.54 11.65
C ILE A 217 -12.63 13.57 12.48
N LYS A 218 -12.30 13.73 13.77
CA LYS A 218 -12.93 14.76 14.64
C LYS A 218 -12.67 16.18 14.15
N GLN A 219 -11.45 16.47 13.67
CA GLN A 219 -11.07 17.80 13.20
C GLN A 219 -11.73 18.15 11.85
N ARG A 220 -11.78 17.20 10.91
CA ARG A 220 -12.27 17.45 9.54
C ARG A 220 -13.76 17.15 9.36
N GLN A 221 -14.33 16.22 10.13
CA GLN A 221 -15.70 15.73 9.97
C GLN A 221 -16.36 15.45 11.35
N PRO A 222 -16.59 16.48 12.19
CA PRO A 222 -17.07 16.31 13.57
C PRO A 222 -18.43 15.59 13.66
N VAL A 223 -19.36 15.91 12.75
CA VAL A 223 -20.70 15.27 12.71
C VAL A 223 -20.61 13.78 12.43
N ILE A 224 -19.70 13.37 11.54
CA ILE A 224 -19.49 11.95 11.22
C ILE A 224 -18.78 11.26 12.39
N ALA A 225 -17.81 11.93 13.02
CA ALA A 225 -17.11 11.41 14.19
C ALA A 225 -18.09 11.03 15.32
N GLU A 226 -19.06 11.91 15.61
CA GLU A 226 -20.11 11.65 16.61
C GLU A 226 -20.95 10.41 16.27
N ARG A 227 -21.35 10.26 15.00
CA ARG A 227 -22.13 9.09 14.53
C ARG A 227 -21.35 7.79 14.62
N ILE A 228 -20.06 7.81 14.29
CA ILE A 228 -19.20 6.64 14.41
C ILE A 228 -19.10 6.20 15.88
N VAL A 229 -18.92 7.15 16.80
CA VAL A 229 -18.85 6.88 18.25
C VAL A 229 -20.20 6.38 18.78
N ALA A 230 -21.31 7.02 18.42
CA ALA A 230 -22.65 6.61 18.83
C ALA A 230 -23.00 5.20 18.32
N GLY A 231 -22.59 4.88 17.08
CA GLY A 231 -22.76 3.55 16.49
C GLY A 231 -21.88 2.46 17.12
N ALA A 232 -20.81 2.80 17.84
CA ALA A 232 -20.00 1.83 18.59
C ALA A 232 -20.66 1.46 19.92
N ALA A 233 -21.27 2.43 20.62
CA ALA A 233 -22.00 2.23 21.87
C ALA A 233 -23.27 1.35 21.73
N GLY A 234 -23.83 1.26 20.51
CA GLY A 234 -24.99 0.42 20.22
C GLY A 234 -24.70 -1.08 20.03
N THR A 235 -23.43 -1.50 20.02
CA THR A 235 -23.03 -2.90 19.73
C THR A 235 -22.68 -3.73 20.97
N THR A 236 -22.66 -3.14 22.15
CA THR A 236 -22.50 -3.85 23.43
C THR A 236 -23.86 -4.07 24.07
N ASN A 237 -24.57 -5.11 23.63
CA ASN A 237 -25.50 -5.95 24.41
C ASN A 237 -26.48 -6.67 23.48
N THR A 238 -26.15 -7.90 23.11
CA THR A 238 -27.12 -9.02 23.08
C THR A 238 -26.35 -10.30 22.82
N THR A 239 -25.75 -10.84 23.88
CA THR A 239 -25.48 -12.28 23.97
C THR A 239 -26.84 -12.98 24.02
N LYS A 240 -27.46 -13.20 22.87
CA LYS A 240 -28.51 -14.22 22.74
C LYS A 240 -27.82 -15.48 22.25
N THR A 241 -27.48 -16.32 23.22
CA THR A 241 -27.30 -17.75 23.06
C THR A 241 -28.47 -18.27 22.22
N ARG A 242 -28.20 -18.55 20.95
CA ARG A 242 -29.11 -19.34 20.12
C ARG A 242 -28.30 -20.56 19.71
N SER A 243 -28.39 -21.59 20.56
CA SER A 243 -28.29 -22.97 20.07
C SER A 243 -29.27 -23.11 18.92
N LEU A 244 -28.89 -23.81 17.85
CA LEU A 244 -29.70 -24.82 17.17
C LEU A 244 -28.88 -25.42 16.02
N PHE A 245 -28.65 -26.72 16.17
CA PHE A 245 -28.11 -27.72 15.23
C PHE A 245 -26.61 -27.66 14.92
#